data_AF-A0A1X7M6G3-F1
#
_entry.id   AF-A0A1X7M6G3-F1
#
_cell.length_a   1.000
_cell.length_b   1.000
_cell.length_c   1.000
_cell.angle_alpha   90.00
_cell.angle_beta   90.00
_cell.angle_gamma   90.00
#
_symmetry.space_group_name_H-M   'P 1'
#
loop_
_entity.id
_entity.type
_entity.pdbx_description
1 polymer ?
#
loop_
_entity_poly.entity_id
_entity_poly.type
_entity_poly.pdbx_seq_one_letter_code
_entity_poly.pdbx_strand_id
1 'polypeptide(L)'
;MELMNVACPVWPDAEELRMLRALVQEGVAASRHGAYAAQFHGWCIRICRVDGPLRHSMHIDIRSRDGTAWARGCWWTIYVGGDVV
;
A
#
# COMPACT_ATOMS: atom_id res chain seq x y z
N MET A 1 15.99 27.24 -13.31
CA MET A 1 15.65 26.01 -14.04
C MET A 1 15.18 25.02 -12.99
N GLU A 2 13.89 25.04 -12.67
CA GLU A 2 13.29 24.11 -11.72
C GLU A 2 13.36 22.71 -12.33
N LEU A 3 14.27 21.88 -11.80
CA LEU A 3 14.22 20.44 -11.99
C LEU A 3 12.91 19.98 -11.36
N MET A 4 11.87 19.91 -12.19
CA MET A 4 10.70 19.11 -11.91
C MET A 4 11.24 17.69 -11.71
N ASN A 5 11.50 17.32 -10.45
CA ASN A 5 11.85 15.96 -10.06
C ASN A 5 10.57 15.16 -10.26
N VAL A 6 10.28 14.85 -11.52
CA VAL A 6 9.25 13.91 -11.92
C VAL A 6 9.76 12.59 -11.38
N ALA A 7 9.39 12.28 -10.14
CA ALA A 7 9.68 11.02 -9.52
C ALA A 7 9.05 9.96 -10.44
N CYS A 8 9.89 9.31 -11.23
CA CYS A 8 9.46 8.18 -12.03
C CYS A 8 8.82 7.19 -11.06
N PRO A 9 7.57 6.74 -11.28
CA PRO A 9 6.94 5.81 -10.38
C PRO A 9 7.84 4.59 -10.24
N VAL A 10 8.35 4.38 -9.03
CA VAL A 10 9.18 3.21 -8.73
C VAL A 10 8.25 2.01 -8.83
N TRP A 11 8.53 1.13 -9.77
CA TRP A 11 7.81 -0.12 -9.92
C TRP A 11 8.53 -1.19 -9.09
N PRO A 12 7.81 -1.94 -8.23
CA PRO A 12 8.41 -3.04 -7.50
C PRO A 12 8.86 -4.12 -8.47
N ASP A 13 9.98 -4.77 -8.18
CA ASP A 13 10.35 -6.00 -8.89
C ASP A 13 9.43 -7.17 -8.49
N ALA A 14 9.64 -8.34 -9.10
CA ALA A 14 8.78 -9.50 -8.86
C ALA A 14 8.86 -10.05 -7.41
N GLU A 15 10.00 -9.92 -6.75
CA GLU A 15 10.19 -10.37 -5.37
C GLU A 15 9.58 -9.35 -4.40
N GLU A 16 9.84 -8.07 -4.62
CA GLU A 16 9.22 -6.97 -3.89
C GLU A 16 7.70 -7.04 -4.00
N LEU A 17 7.17 -7.24 -5.21
CA LEU A 17 5.73 -7.39 -5.44
C LEU A 17 5.14 -8.57 -4.65
N ARG A 18 5.84 -9.71 -4.61
CA ARG A 18 5.41 -10.87 -3.84
C ARG A 18 5.39 -10.56 -2.34
N MET A 19 6.41 -9.87 -1.84
CA MET A 19 6.50 -9.49 -0.43
C MET A 19 5.43 -8.45 -0.07
N LEU A 20 5.22 -7.43 -0.90
CA LEU A 20 4.18 -6.43 -0.71
C LEU A 20 2.79 -7.08 -0.60
N ARG A 21 2.49 -8.07 -1.45
CA ARG A 21 1.24 -8.84 -1.37
C ARG A 21 1.12 -9.60 -0.05
N ALA A 22 2.19 -10.26 0.40
CA ALA A 22 2.19 -10.98 1.68
C ALA A 22 1.96 -10.03 2.87
N LEU A 23 2.66 -8.89 2.89
CA LEU A 23 2.51 -7.87 3.94
C LEU A 23 1.12 -7.23 3.94
N VAL A 24 0.49 -7.06 2.77
CA VAL A 24 -0.89 -6.59 2.69
C VAL A 24 -1.85 -7.61 3.27
N GLN A 25 -1.69 -8.90 2.95
CA GLN A 25 -2.53 -9.97 3.51
C GLN A 25 -2.38 -10.07 5.04
N GLU A 26 -1.14 -10.02 5.53
CA GLU A 26 -0.84 -10.01 6.96
C GLU A 26 -1.46 -8.78 7.64
N GLY A 27 -1.27 -7.60 7.06
CA GLY A 27 -1.79 -6.36 7.61
C GLY A 27 -3.31 -6.27 7.59
N VAL A 28 -3.97 -6.86 6.60
CA VAL A 28 -5.44 -7.04 6.58
C VAL A 28 -5.89 -7.90 7.76
N ALA A 29 -5.22 -9.02 8.02
CA ALA A 29 -5.54 -9.89 9.15
C ALA A 29 -5.29 -9.19 10.50
N ALA A 30 -4.15 -8.52 10.63
CA ALA A 30 -3.76 -7.77 11.83
C ALA A 30 -4.65 -6.55 12.07
N SER A 31 -5.17 -5.91 11.01
CA SER A 31 -5.97 -4.69 11.13
C SER A 31 -7.34 -4.90 11.77
N ARG A 32 -7.74 -6.16 11.98
CA ARG A 32 -8.87 -6.53 12.82
C ARG A 32 -8.68 -6.11 14.27
N HIS A 33 -7.43 -5.97 14.71
CA HIS A 33 -7.05 -5.67 16.09
C HIS A 33 -6.41 -4.29 16.28
N GLY A 34 -6.09 -3.56 15.20
CA GLY A 34 -5.44 -2.25 15.30
C GLY A 34 -4.99 -1.70 13.95
N ALA A 35 -4.18 -0.64 13.95
CA ALA A 35 -3.48 -0.22 12.73
C ALA A 35 -2.26 -1.11 12.49
N TYR A 36 -2.01 -1.49 11.24
CA TYR A 36 -0.82 -2.22 10.82
C TYR A 36 0.10 -1.30 10.02
N ALA A 37 1.40 -1.39 10.30
CA ALA A 37 2.42 -0.71 9.52
C ALA A 37 3.63 -1.64 9.34
N ALA A 38 4.13 -1.70 8.11
CA ALA A 38 5.31 -2.49 7.77
C ALA A 38 6.22 -1.69 6.82
N GLN A 39 7.50 -2.01 6.85
CA GLN A 39 8.48 -1.45 5.93
C GLN A 39 9.37 -2.57 5.38
N PHE A 40 9.54 -2.59 4.06
CA PHE A 40 10.35 -3.59 3.36
C PHE A 40 11.09 -2.95 2.20
N HIS A 41 12.43 -3.02 2.17
CA HIS A 41 13.25 -2.52 1.05
C HIS A 41 13.00 -1.05 0.64
N GLY A 42 12.49 -0.22 1.54
CA GLY A 42 12.13 1.18 1.28
C GLY A 42 10.66 1.38 0.91
N TRP A 43 9.89 0.31 0.74
CA TRP A 43 8.44 0.35 0.66
C TRP A 43 7.84 0.51 2.05
N CYS A 44 6.89 1.42 2.20
CA CYS A 44 6.10 1.62 3.40
C CYS A 44 4.66 1.21 3.16
N ILE A 45 4.13 0.34 4.01
CA ILE A 45 2.74 -0.12 3.97
C ILE A 45 2.07 0.34 5.25
N ARG A 46 0.90 0.95 5.11
CA ARG A 46 0.01 1.28 6.23
C ARG A 46 -1.38 0.77 5.92
N ILE A 47 -1.91 -0.02 6.85
CA ILE A 47 -3.27 -0.55 6.78
C ILE A 47 -3.99 -0.14 8.04
N CYS A 48 -5.06 0.63 7.90
CA CYS A 48 -5.89 1.01 9.01
C CYS A 48 -7.35 0.72 8.69
N ARG A 49 -8.08 0.28 9.72
CA ARG A 49 -9.53 0.21 9.64
C ARG A 49 -10.07 1.63 9.72
N VAL A 50 -10.97 1.96 8.81
CA VAL A 50 -11.71 3.23 8.87
C VAL A 50 -13.07 2.90 9.43
N ASP A 51 -13.39 3.45 10.60
CA ASP A 51 -14.70 3.33 11.21
C ASP A 51 -15.67 4.25 10.48
N GLY A 52 -16.31 3.71 9.44
CA GLY A 52 -17.38 4.34 8.69
C GLY A 52 -18.74 3.70 8.95
N PRO A 53 -19.84 4.32 8.49
CA PRO A 53 -21.20 3.76 8.59
C PRO A 53 -21.30 2.39 7.92
N LEU A 54 -20.48 2.16 6.89
CA LEU A 54 -20.18 0.83 6.37
C LEU A 54 -19.07 0.22 7.24
N ARG A 55 -19.48 -0.48 8.30
CA ARG A 55 -18.59 -1.34 9.09
C ARG A 55 -17.79 -2.18 8.07
N HIS A 56 -16.47 -2.20 8.16
CA HIS A 56 -15.51 -3.00 7.35
C HIS A 56 -14.73 -2.29 6.22
N SER A 57 -14.73 -0.96 6.10
CA SER A 57 -13.75 -0.29 5.23
C SER A 57 -12.33 -0.37 5.81
N MET A 58 -11.37 -0.85 5.01
CA MET A 58 -9.95 -0.75 5.30
C MET A 58 -9.29 0.21 4.32
N HIS A 59 -8.43 1.09 4.85
CA HIS A 59 -7.60 1.99 4.07
C HIS A 59 -6.19 1.42 4.01
N ILE A 60 -5.71 1.21 2.78
CA ILE A 60 -4.38 0.67 2.50
C ILE A 60 -3.60 1.73 1.74
N ASP A 61 -2.45 2.13 2.27
CA ASP A 61 -1.53 3.11 1.71
C ASP A 61 -0.16 2.44 1.55
N ILE A 62 0.28 2.30 0.30
CA ILE A 62 1.58 1.75 -0.07
C ILE A 62 2.38 2.87 -0.72
N ARG A 63 3.55 3.17 -0.16
CA ARG A 63 4.47 4.18 -0.67
C ARG A 63 5.81 3.56 -0.98
N SER A 64 6.43 4.02 -2.06
CA SER A 64 7.81 3.68 -2.40
C SER A 64 8.80 4.51 -1.58
N ARG A 65 10.10 4.20 -1.73
CA ARG A 65 11.22 4.81 -1.00
C ARG A 65 11.32 6.32 -1.15
N ASP A 66 10.94 6.83 -2.31
CA ASP A 66 10.88 8.25 -2.66
C ASP A 66 9.65 8.96 -2.08
N GLY A 67 8.78 8.25 -1.35
CA GLY A 67 7.55 8.78 -0.80
C GLY A 67 6.40 8.86 -1.79
N THR A 68 6.60 8.43 -3.05
CA THR A 68 5.57 8.39 -4.08
C THR A 68 4.50 7.37 -3.67
N ALA A 69 3.23 7.79 -3.69
CA ALA A 69 2.12 6.89 -3.41
C ALA A 69 1.97 5.92 -4.58
N TRP A 70 2.24 4.65 -4.33
CA TRP A 70 2.15 3.62 -5.34
C TRP A 70 0.74 3.04 -5.42
N ALA A 71 0.12 2.81 -4.26
CA ALA A 71 -1.28 2.43 -4.20
C ALA A 71 -1.97 3.05 -2.98
N ARG A 72 -3.15 3.61 -3.21
CA ARG A 72 -4.04 4.07 -2.15
C ARG A 72 -5.46 3.65 -2.48
N GLY A 73 -6.11 2.96 -1.57
CA GLY A 73 -7.47 2.49 -1.79
C GLY A 73 -8.21 2.14 -0.51
N CYS A 74 -9.54 2.28 -0.59
CA CYS A 74 -10.46 1.63 0.32
C CYS A 74 -10.81 0.26 -0.26
N TRP A 75 -10.79 -0.79 0.56
CA TRP A 75 -10.84 -2.19 0.13
C TRP A 75 -11.99 -2.54 -0.81
N TRP A 76 -11.75 -2.45 -2.13
CA TRP A 76 -12.23 -3.34 -3.19
C TRP A 76 -11.42 -3.17 -4.49
N THR A 77 -10.47 -2.24 -4.55
CA THR A 77 -9.71 -2.03 -5.78
C THR A 77 -8.34 -1.42 -5.48
N ILE A 78 -7.41 -2.28 -5.06
CA ILE A 78 -5.99 -1.93 -5.13
C ILE A 78 -5.51 -2.43 -6.47
N TYR A 79 -5.34 -1.50 -7.41
CA TYR A 79 -4.74 -1.80 -8.70
C TYR A 79 -3.23 -1.86 -8.53
N VAL A 80 -2.70 -3.06 -8.59
CA VAL A 80 -1.26 -3.32 -8.55
C VAL A 80 -0.84 -3.70 -9.96
N GLY A 81 -0.25 -2.77 -10.70
CA GLY A 81 0.25 -3.04 -12.06
C GLY A 81 -0.80 -3.49 -13.07
N GLY A 82 -2.03 -3.00 -12.95
CA GLY A 82 -3.12 -3.34 -13.86
C GLY A 82 -3.96 -4.55 -13.44
N ASP A 83 -3.57 -5.28 -12.39
CA ASP A 83 -4.34 -6.39 -11.84
C ASP A 83 -4.96 -6.04 -10.47
N VAL A 84 -6.19 -6.54 -10.26
CA VAL A 84 -6.92 -6.44 -8.99
C VAL A 84 -6.38 -7.50 -8.03
N VAL A 85 -5.97 -7.07 -6.83
CA VAL A 85 -5.61 -7.94 -5.70
C VAL A 85 -6.79 -8.10 -4.77
#